data_AF-A0A7Y8AH43-F1
#
_entry.id   AF-A0A7Y8AH43-F1
#
_cell.length_a   1.000
_cell.length_b   1.000
_cell.length_c   1.000
_cell.angle_alpha   90.00
_cell.angle_beta   90.00
_cell.angle_gamma   90.00
#
_symmetry.space_group_name_H-M   'P 1'
#
loop_
_entity.id
_entity.type
_entity.pdbx_description
1 polymer ?
#
loop_
_entity_poly.entity_id
_entity_poly.type
_entity_poly.pdbx_seq_one_letter_code
_entity_poly.pdbx_strand_id
1 'polypeptide(L)'
;MRTLFLLSLMCVFAAPLAQARAIPNPNQKHAPGNESPQTPIAQAGYSVATNYQLQCAGCHLGSGMGSAANDTPRMTGFVGNFLKVPGGREFLVRVPGMSQSALNDGQLADLLNWLMRPDGMAGKSTPVDYKPYSAAEVTELRHKAMLNLPGTRAGLIKEMRAQGIAIEDGMPN
;
A
#
# COMPACT_ATOMS: atom_id res chain seq x y z
N MET A 1 -12.93 -50.24 20.31
CA MET A 1 -12.47 -49.70 19.01
C MET A 1 -13.61 -49.10 18.17
N ARG A 2 -14.75 -49.79 17.97
CA ARG A 2 -15.89 -49.27 17.17
C ARG A 2 -16.56 -48.00 17.73
N THR A 3 -16.65 -47.87 19.06
CA THR A 3 -17.24 -46.68 19.73
C THR A 3 -16.38 -45.43 19.61
N LEU A 4 -15.05 -45.55 19.63
CA LEU A 4 -14.13 -44.43 19.43
C LEU A 4 -14.17 -43.90 17.98
N PHE A 5 -14.36 -44.79 17.00
CA PHE A 5 -14.57 -44.40 15.60
C PHE A 5 -15.93 -43.72 15.35
N LEU A 6 -16.99 -44.13 16.06
CA LEU A 6 -18.30 -43.49 15.95
C LEU A 6 -18.32 -42.09 16.59
N LEU A 7 -17.63 -41.92 17.73
CA LEU A 7 -17.46 -40.63 18.38
C LEU A 7 -16.61 -39.66 17.55
N SER A 8 -15.51 -40.14 16.92
CA SER A 8 -14.70 -39.29 16.04
C SER A 8 -15.47 -38.87 14.79
N LEU A 9 -16.28 -39.77 14.21
CA LEU A 9 -17.11 -39.47 13.05
C LEU A 9 -18.21 -38.43 13.37
N MET A 10 -18.85 -38.50 14.54
CA MET A 10 -19.80 -37.46 14.98
C MET A 10 -19.14 -36.08 15.16
N CYS A 11 -17.92 -36.01 15.68
CA CYS A 11 -17.20 -34.74 15.81
C CYS A 11 -16.88 -34.10 14.45
N VAL A 12 -16.56 -34.90 13.43
CA VAL A 12 -16.29 -34.41 12.06
C VAL A 12 -17.54 -33.84 11.38
N PHE A 13 -18.73 -34.39 11.66
CA PHE A 13 -19.99 -33.89 11.09
C PHE A 13 -20.63 -32.72 11.85
N ALA A 14 -20.28 -32.49 13.13
CA ALA A 14 -20.82 -31.38 13.92
C ALA A 14 -20.01 -30.07 13.81
N ALA A 15 -18.70 -30.17 13.55
CA ALA A 15 -17.81 -29.02 13.38
C ALA A 15 -18.16 -28.05 12.22
N PRO A 16 -18.73 -28.46 11.07
CA PRO A 16 -18.96 -27.57 9.95
C PRO A 16 -19.99 -26.48 10.26
N LEU A 17 -21.05 -26.77 11.04
CA LEU A 17 -22.11 -25.80 11.30
C LEU A 17 -21.70 -24.70 12.28
N ALA A 18 -20.76 -24.97 13.19
CA ALA A 18 -20.21 -23.99 14.12
C ALA A 18 -19.12 -23.10 13.48
N GLN A 19 -18.61 -23.48 12.31
CA GLN A 19 -17.53 -22.76 11.60
C GLN A 19 -17.96 -22.24 10.22
N ALA A 20 -19.14 -22.61 9.70
CA ALA A 20 -19.68 -22.16 8.42
C ALA A 20 -20.31 -20.76 8.47
N ARG A 21 -19.64 -19.79 9.11
CA ARG A 21 -19.94 -18.35 8.92
C ARG A 21 -19.13 -17.70 7.81
N ALA A 22 -18.44 -18.50 6.99
CA ALA A 22 -17.65 -18.01 5.87
C ALA A 22 -18.50 -17.61 4.64
N ILE A 23 -19.76 -18.06 4.54
CA ILE A 23 -20.64 -17.69 3.42
C ILE A 23 -21.46 -16.46 3.85
N PRO A 24 -21.31 -15.30 3.20
CA PRO A 24 -22.09 -14.12 3.49
C PRO A 24 -23.59 -14.43 3.35
N ASN A 25 -24.34 -14.32 4.44
CA ASN A 25 -25.80 -14.38 4.43
C ASN A 25 -26.34 -12.93 4.40
N PRO A 26 -27.31 -12.58 3.54
CA PRO A 26 -27.96 -11.26 3.56
C PRO A 26 -28.52 -10.84 4.93
N ASN A 27 -28.83 -11.81 5.79
CA ASN A 27 -29.32 -11.60 7.15
C ASN A 27 -28.21 -11.70 8.23
N GLN A 28 -26.95 -11.75 7.82
CA GLN A 28 -25.82 -11.77 8.75
C GLN A 28 -25.73 -10.43 9.48
N LYS A 29 -25.92 -10.49 10.80
CA LYS A 29 -25.66 -9.34 11.67
C LYS A 29 -24.15 -9.18 11.88
N HIS A 30 -23.74 -7.96 12.19
CA HIS A 30 -22.37 -7.66 12.61
C HIS A 30 -21.95 -8.57 13.77
N ALA A 31 -20.65 -8.89 13.83
CA ALA A 31 -20.09 -9.54 15.01
C ALA A 31 -20.31 -8.63 16.24
N PRO A 32 -20.55 -9.21 17.43
CA PRO A 32 -20.68 -8.42 18.66
C PRO A 32 -19.49 -7.46 18.82
N GLY A 33 -19.76 -6.17 19.03
CA GLY A 33 -18.76 -5.10 19.10
C GLY A 33 -18.44 -4.40 17.76
N ASN A 34 -19.06 -4.81 16.66
CA ASN A 34 -18.92 -4.18 15.33
C ASN A 34 -20.27 -3.66 14.78
N GLU A 35 -21.20 -3.31 15.66
CA GLU A 35 -22.56 -2.89 15.30
C GLU A 35 -22.60 -1.48 14.71
N SER A 36 -21.61 -0.66 15.02
CA SER A 36 -21.47 0.69 14.47
C SER A 36 -20.63 0.66 13.19
N PRO A 37 -20.97 1.49 12.18
CA PRO A 37 -20.11 1.68 11.03
C PRO A 37 -18.69 2.07 11.45
N GLN A 38 -17.69 1.49 10.79
CA GLN A 38 -16.29 1.83 11.04
C GLN A 38 -16.02 3.28 10.63
N THR A 39 -15.29 4.02 11.46
CA THR A 39 -14.84 5.37 11.12
C THR A 39 -13.94 5.32 9.87
N PRO A 40 -14.21 6.12 8.83
CA PRO A 40 -13.35 6.17 7.65
C PRO A 40 -11.90 6.51 8.03
N ILE A 41 -10.92 5.88 7.39
CA ILE A 41 -9.49 6.08 7.68
C ILE A 41 -9.10 7.57 7.59
N ALA A 42 -9.65 8.29 6.61
CA ALA A 42 -9.49 9.73 6.45
C ALA A 42 -9.90 10.58 7.67
N GLN A 43 -10.74 10.04 8.56
CA GLN A 43 -11.33 10.71 9.73
C GLN A 43 -10.91 10.07 11.06
N ALA A 44 -10.28 8.90 11.03
CA ALA A 44 -9.97 8.10 12.22
C ALA A 44 -8.80 8.64 13.05
N GLY A 45 -8.07 9.66 12.56
CA GLY A 45 -6.97 10.29 13.32
C GLY A 45 -5.74 9.41 13.54
N TYR A 46 -5.53 8.40 12.69
CA TYR A 46 -4.37 7.52 12.79
C TYR A 46 -3.05 8.23 12.52
N SER A 47 -1.98 7.73 13.13
CA SER A 47 -0.61 8.16 12.82
C SER A 47 -0.24 7.84 11.36
N VAL A 48 0.76 8.54 10.82
CA VAL A 48 1.27 8.27 9.46
C VAL A 48 1.79 6.83 9.31
N ALA A 49 2.46 6.30 10.34
CA ALA A 49 2.95 4.92 10.34
C ALA A 49 1.80 3.90 10.33
N THR A 50 0.73 4.16 11.10
CA THR A 50 -0.48 3.34 11.07
C THR A 50 -1.17 3.42 9.71
N ASN A 51 -1.26 4.60 9.10
CA ASN A 51 -1.81 4.76 7.75
C ASN A 51 -1.00 3.98 6.71
N TYR A 52 0.34 3.99 6.79
CA TYR A 52 1.19 3.14 5.95
C TYR A 52 0.86 1.65 6.14
N GLN A 53 0.74 1.21 7.39
CA GLN A 53 0.43 -0.18 7.70
C GLN A 53 -0.92 -0.62 7.13
N LEU A 54 -1.95 0.23 7.24
CA LEU A 54 -3.30 -0.07 6.80
C LEU A 54 -3.49 0.03 5.29
N GLN A 55 -2.74 0.90 4.60
CA GLN A 55 -2.99 1.22 3.19
C GLN A 55 -1.91 0.73 2.22
N CYS A 56 -0.70 0.45 2.71
CA CYS A 56 0.46 0.22 1.83
C CYS A 56 1.21 -1.07 2.17
N ALA A 57 1.37 -1.38 3.46
CA ALA A 57 2.19 -2.50 3.91
C ALA A 57 1.66 -3.87 3.46
N GLY A 58 0.39 -3.99 3.09
CA GLY A 58 -0.17 -5.22 2.52
C GLY A 58 0.53 -5.67 1.23
N CYS A 59 0.98 -4.71 0.41
CA CYS A 59 1.73 -4.99 -0.81
C CYS A 59 3.24 -4.75 -0.62
N HIS A 60 3.61 -3.62 -0.03
CA HIS A 60 5.02 -3.21 0.06
C HIS A 60 5.77 -3.77 1.27
N LEU A 61 5.09 -4.45 2.18
CA LEU A 61 5.59 -4.90 3.47
C LEU A 61 5.94 -3.74 4.41
N GLY A 62 6.02 -4.04 5.71
CA GLY A 62 6.43 -3.05 6.73
C GLY A 62 7.82 -2.45 6.47
N SER A 63 8.71 -3.24 5.85
CA SER A 63 10.08 -2.81 5.50
C SER A 63 10.18 -2.05 4.18
N GLY A 64 9.11 -1.98 3.38
CA GLY A 64 9.16 -1.41 2.04
C GLY A 64 9.91 -2.27 1.02
N MET A 65 10.17 -3.55 1.31
CA MET A 65 10.87 -4.47 0.41
C MET A 65 10.05 -4.87 -0.83
N GLY A 66 8.73 -4.75 -0.78
CA GLY A 66 7.86 -5.18 -1.87
C GLY A 66 7.86 -6.70 -2.07
N SER A 67 7.33 -7.12 -3.22
CA SER A 67 7.26 -8.52 -3.66
C SER A 67 7.28 -8.57 -5.18
N ALA A 68 8.42 -8.97 -5.76
CA ALA A 68 8.56 -9.14 -7.20
C ALA A 68 7.56 -10.16 -7.77
N ALA A 69 7.26 -11.22 -7.00
CA ALA A 69 6.28 -12.23 -7.37
C ALA A 69 4.85 -11.68 -7.49
N ASN A 70 4.55 -10.56 -6.82
CA ASN A 70 3.25 -9.89 -6.84
C ASN A 70 3.32 -8.54 -7.58
N ASP A 71 4.30 -8.36 -8.47
CA ASP A 71 4.50 -7.13 -9.25
C ASP A 71 4.58 -5.85 -8.39
N THR A 72 5.09 -5.98 -7.17
CA THR A 72 5.18 -4.87 -6.21
C THR A 72 6.63 -4.48 -5.98
N PRO A 73 7.05 -3.27 -6.40
CA PRO A 73 8.45 -2.85 -6.32
C PRO A 73 8.90 -2.59 -4.88
N ARG A 74 10.20 -2.76 -4.65
CA ARG A 74 10.92 -2.30 -3.47
C ARG A 74 10.95 -0.78 -3.45
N MET A 75 10.47 -0.20 -2.35
CA MET A 75 10.60 1.24 -2.08
C MET A 75 11.85 1.56 -1.25
N THR A 76 12.23 0.66 -0.35
CA THR A 76 13.32 0.91 0.59
C THR A 76 14.64 1.15 -0.14
N GLY A 77 15.30 2.26 0.17
CA GLY A 77 16.52 2.71 -0.48
C GLY A 77 16.39 3.15 -1.95
N PHE A 78 15.19 3.13 -2.54
CA PHE A 78 15.01 3.38 -3.98
C PHE A 78 13.98 4.46 -4.33
N VAL A 79 12.85 4.53 -3.62
CA VAL A 79 11.67 5.32 -4.06
C VAL A 79 11.95 6.81 -4.25
N GLY A 80 12.94 7.37 -3.55
CA GLY A 80 13.36 8.77 -3.72
C GLY A 80 13.98 9.08 -5.08
N ASN A 81 14.47 8.08 -5.83
CA ASN A 81 15.03 8.29 -7.17
C ASN A 81 14.01 8.83 -8.18
N PHE A 82 12.70 8.56 -7.98
CA PHE A 82 11.65 9.17 -8.79
C PHE A 82 11.66 10.70 -8.72
N LEU A 83 12.15 11.30 -7.63
CA LEU A 83 12.22 12.75 -7.50
C LEU A 83 13.36 13.39 -8.31
N LYS A 84 14.26 12.59 -8.89
CA LYS A 84 15.43 13.06 -9.65
C LYS A 84 15.16 13.21 -11.15
N VAL A 85 14.01 12.72 -11.62
CA VAL A 85 13.63 12.74 -13.04
C VAL A 85 12.34 13.54 -13.25
N PRO A 86 12.22 14.28 -14.37
CA PRO A 86 10.99 14.99 -14.70
C PRO A 86 9.77 14.05 -14.70
N GLY A 87 8.67 14.47 -14.08
CA GLY A 87 7.43 13.69 -13.99
C GLY A 87 7.39 12.65 -12.87
N GLY A 88 8.52 12.37 -12.20
CA GLY A 88 8.57 11.31 -11.19
C GLY A 88 7.95 11.71 -9.84
N ARG A 89 7.90 13.01 -9.54
CA ARG A 89 7.17 13.53 -8.37
C ARG A 89 5.66 13.32 -8.53
N GLU A 90 5.13 13.66 -9.69
CA GLU A 90 3.74 13.47 -10.06
C GLU A 90 3.37 11.99 -10.15
N PHE A 91 4.29 11.16 -10.64
CA PHE A 91 4.14 9.72 -10.67
C PHE A 91 3.83 9.16 -9.28
N LEU A 92 4.60 9.53 -8.26
CA LEU A 92 4.42 9.01 -6.90
C LEU A 92 3.03 9.31 -6.34
N VAL A 93 2.47 10.49 -6.59
CA VAL A 93 1.10 10.84 -6.14
C VAL A 93 0.03 10.05 -6.91
N ARG A 94 0.29 9.77 -8.19
CA ARG A 94 -0.69 9.19 -9.12
C ARG A 94 -0.71 7.66 -9.14
N VAL A 95 0.31 6.98 -8.60
CA VAL A 95 0.32 5.50 -8.48
C VAL A 95 -1.02 5.03 -7.89
N PRO A 96 -1.70 4.02 -8.46
CA PRO A 96 -3.03 3.60 -8.02
C PRO A 96 -3.18 3.40 -6.51
N GLY A 97 -2.20 2.78 -5.84
CA GLY A 97 -2.22 2.59 -4.38
C GLY A 97 -2.16 3.89 -3.58
N MET A 98 -1.60 4.96 -4.14
CA MET A 98 -1.60 6.30 -3.52
C MET A 98 -2.90 7.03 -3.87
N SER A 99 -3.21 7.12 -5.17
CA SER A 99 -4.32 7.94 -5.65
C SER A 99 -5.69 7.43 -5.25
N GLN A 100 -5.84 6.12 -5.06
CA GLN A 100 -7.09 5.48 -4.65
C GLN A 100 -7.10 5.05 -3.17
N SER A 101 -6.10 5.43 -2.38
CA SER A 101 -6.08 5.13 -0.94
C SER A 101 -7.28 5.75 -0.20
N ALA A 102 -7.63 5.21 0.97
CA ALA A 102 -8.66 5.79 1.83
C ALA A 102 -8.18 7.02 2.63
N LEU A 103 -6.95 7.48 2.39
CA LEU A 103 -6.38 8.68 3.01
C LEU A 103 -6.94 9.93 2.37
N ASN A 104 -7.09 11.01 3.14
CA ASN A 104 -7.32 12.33 2.58
C ASN A 104 -5.99 12.93 2.03
N ASP A 105 -6.07 14.03 1.29
CA ASP A 105 -4.90 14.59 0.59
C ASP A 105 -3.80 15.11 1.53
N GLY A 106 -4.18 15.62 2.70
CA GLY A 106 -3.23 16.01 3.74
C GLY A 106 -2.47 14.80 4.30
N GLN A 107 -3.20 13.74 4.65
CA GLN A 107 -2.60 12.49 5.13
C GLN A 107 -1.71 11.83 4.08
N LEU A 108 -2.07 11.91 2.80
CA LEU A 108 -1.26 11.36 1.71
C LEU A 108 0.02 12.18 1.49
N ALA A 109 -0.06 13.51 1.62
CA ALA A 109 1.13 14.37 1.62
C ALA A 109 2.05 14.04 2.81
N ASP A 110 1.48 13.90 4.02
CA ASP A 110 2.23 13.50 5.21
C ASP A 110 2.89 12.13 5.05
N LEU A 111 2.20 11.17 4.42
CA LEU A 111 2.74 9.85 4.12
C LEU A 111 3.92 9.92 3.16
N LEU A 112 3.78 10.64 2.05
CA LEU A 112 4.88 10.85 1.10
C LEU A 112 6.07 11.52 1.79
N ASN A 113 5.84 12.55 2.58
CA ASN A 113 6.89 13.24 3.33
C ASN A 113 7.57 12.32 4.34
N TRP A 114 6.79 11.49 5.04
CA TRP A 114 7.31 10.52 6.01
C TRP A 114 8.18 9.44 5.37
N LEU A 115 7.81 8.96 4.17
CA LEU A 115 8.61 8.02 3.38
C LEU A 115 9.93 8.62 2.89
N MET A 116 9.94 9.93 2.57
CA MET A 116 11.10 10.64 2.00
C MET A 116 12.11 11.12 3.02
N ARG A 117 11.82 11.02 4.33
CA ARG A 117 12.76 11.42 5.38
C ARG A 117 14.10 10.68 5.25
N PRO A 118 15.22 11.26 5.73
CA PRO A 118 16.52 10.60 5.70
C PRO A 118 16.54 9.24 6.43
N ASP A 119 15.74 9.11 7.49
CA ASP A 119 15.50 7.88 8.27
C ASP A 119 14.28 7.07 7.79
N GLY A 120 13.64 7.50 6.70
CA GLY A 120 12.47 6.85 6.09
C GLY A 120 12.85 5.78 5.06
N MET A 121 11.85 5.28 4.33
CA MET A 121 12.06 4.22 3.33
C MET A 121 12.91 4.70 2.15
N ALA A 122 12.77 5.94 1.70
CA ALA A 122 13.60 6.44 0.61
C ALA A 122 15.09 6.46 1.00
N GLY A 123 15.40 6.72 2.27
CA GLY A 123 16.77 6.77 2.78
C GLY A 123 17.65 7.67 1.93
N LYS A 124 18.79 7.13 1.46
CA LYS A 124 19.76 7.87 0.63
C LYS A 124 19.29 8.15 -0.81
N SER A 125 18.16 7.58 -1.25
CA SER A 125 17.64 7.86 -2.58
C SER A 125 16.95 9.23 -2.68
N THR A 126 16.54 9.83 -1.57
CA THR A 126 15.96 11.18 -1.53
C THR A 126 16.99 12.21 -2.03
N PRO A 127 16.61 13.13 -2.94
CA PRO A 127 17.49 14.21 -3.39
C PRO A 127 17.78 15.23 -2.28
N VAL A 128 18.94 15.89 -2.35
CA VAL A 128 19.40 16.84 -1.32
C VAL A 128 18.48 18.07 -1.23
N ASP A 129 17.93 18.51 -2.36
CA ASP A 129 17.02 19.65 -2.49
C ASP A 129 15.54 19.24 -2.39
N TYR A 130 15.26 18.17 -1.65
CA TYR A 130 13.90 17.67 -1.44
C TYR A 130 12.94 18.76 -0.97
N LYS A 131 11.85 18.93 -1.71
CA LYS A 131 10.72 19.80 -1.35
C LYS A 131 9.57 18.92 -0.83
N PRO A 132 9.09 19.14 0.40
CA PRO A 132 7.94 18.42 0.92
C PRO A 132 6.70 18.55 0.03
N TYR A 133 5.92 17.48 -0.07
CA TYR A 133 4.60 17.51 -0.69
C TYR A 133 3.64 18.33 0.15
N SER A 134 2.76 19.07 -0.53
CA SER A 134 1.66 19.79 0.09
C SER A 134 0.33 19.11 -0.18
N ALA A 135 -0.66 19.32 0.69
CA ALA A 135 -2.02 18.83 0.45
C ALA A 135 -2.61 19.38 -0.86
N ALA A 136 -2.33 20.65 -1.19
CA ALA A 136 -2.81 21.29 -2.41
C ALA A 136 -2.23 20.63 -3.67
N GLU A 137 -0.92 20.35 -3.66
CA GLU A 137 -0.26 19.61 -4.74
C GLU A 137 -0.85 18.20 -4.90
N VAL A 138 -1.05 17.49 -3.79
CA VAL A 138 -1.67 16.17 -3.81
C VAL A 138 -3.08 16.24 -4.39
N THR A 139 -3.90 17.20 -3.96
CA THR A 139 -5.25 17.42 -4.48
C THR A 139 -5.24 17.59 -6.00
N GLU A 140 -4.32 18.39 -6.53
CA GLU A 140 -4.24 18.66 -7.97
C GLU A 140 -3.84 17.41 -8.77
N LEU A 141 -2.88 16.63 -8.26
CA LEU A 141 -2.29 15.52 -8.98
C LEU A 141 -3.10 14.23 -8.84
N ARG A 142 -3.68 13.99 -7.67
CA ARG A 142 -4.31 12.71 -7.30
C ARG A 142 -5.46 12.32 -8.21
N HIS A 143 -6.24 13.30 -8.66
CA HIS A 143 -7.39 13.06 -9.53
C HIS A 143 -7.02 12.90 -11.02
N LYS A 144 -5.75 13.12 -11.39
CA LYS A 144 -5.25 12.92 -12.75
C LYS A 144 -4.91 11.45 -12.96
N ALA A 145 -5.89 10.67 -13.44
CA ALA A 145 -5.75 9.23 -13.64
C ALA A 145 -4.47 8.85 -14.41
N MET A 146 -3.82 7.76 -13.99
CA MET A 146 -2.69 7.17 -14.68
C MET A 146 -3.17 5.92 -15.43
N LEU A 147 -3.46 6.09 -16.72
CA LEU A 147 -4.05 5.02 -17.54
C LEU A 147 -3.03 3.94 -17.95
N ASN A 148 -1.75 4.29 -18.03
CA ASN A 148 -0.68 3.37 -18.38
C ASN A 148 0.43 3.43 -17.33
N LEU A 149 0.21 2.77 -16.19
CA LEU A 149 1.18 2.67 -15.11
C LEU A 149 2.50 2.02 -15.57
N PRO A 150 2.51 0.85 -16.25
CA PRO A 150 3.76 0.20 -16.66
C PRO A 150 4.58 1.07 -17.62
N GLY A 151 3.93 1.68 -18.61
CA GLY A 151 4.60 2.56 -19.58
C GLY A 151 5.12 3.85 -18.95
N THR A 152 4.35 4.48 -18.06
CA THR A 152 4.79 5.69 -17.34
C THR A 152 6.02 5.37 -16.49
N ARG A 153 5.98 4.26 -15.73
CA ARG A 153 7.12 3.82 -14.92
C ARG A 153 8.33 3.50 -15.80
N ALA A 154 8.16 2.75 -16.88
CA ALA A 154 9.27 2.40 -17.78
C ALA A 154 9.95 3.65 -18.37
N GLY A 155 9.18 4.68 -18.72
CA GLY A 155 9.73 5.97 -19.15
C GLY A 155 10.61 6.63 -18.09
N LEU A 156 10.12 6.70 -16.84
CA LEU A 156 10.88 7.27 -15.72
C LEU A 156 12.15 6.47 -15.41
N ILE A 157 12.07 5.14 -15.46
CA ILE A 157 13.23 4.26 -15.27
C ILE A 157 14.27 4.45 -16.39
N LYS A 158 13.84 4.67 -17.64
CA LYS A 158 14.74 5.00 -18.75
C LYS A 158 15.47 6.32 -18.50
N GLU A 159 14.77 7.37 -18.05
CA GLU A 159 15.39 8.65 -17.68
C GLU A 159 16.38 8.49 -16.52
N MET A 160 16.04 7.71 -15.51
CA MET A 160 16.96 7.40 -14.39
C MET A 160 18.25 6.75 -14.90
N ARG A 161 18.13 5.75 -15.79
CA ARG A 161 19.29 5.09 -16.40
C ARG A 161 20.14 6.06 -17.21
N ALA A 162 19.52 6.98 -17.96
CA ALA A 162 20.24 8.00 -18.72
C ALA A 162 21.06 8.95 -17.82
N GLN A 163 20.62 9.16 -16.58
CA GLN A 163 21.33 9.91 -15.55
C GLN A 163 22.33 9.06 -14.73
N GLY A 164 22.52 7.78 -15.07
CA GLY A 164 23.42 6.88 -14.35
C GLY A 164 22.90 6.38 -13.00
N ILE A 165 21.59 6.51 -12.74
CA ILE A 165 20.97 5.99 -11.51
C ILE A 165 20.78 4.48 -11.66
N ALA A 166 21.32 3.70 -10.71
CA ALA A 166 21.12 2.27 -10.65
C ALA A 166 19.67 1.92 -10.30
N ILE A 167 19.08 0.97 -11.03
CA ILE A 167 17.68 0.56 -10.83
C ILE A 167 17.64 -0.67 -9.94
N GLU A 168 17.47 -0.42 -8.65
CA GLU A 168 17.44 -1.45 -7.62
C GLU A 168 16.09 -1.43 -6.90
N ASP A 169 15.00 -1.65 -7.63
CA ASP A 169 13.65 -1.72 -7.05
C ASP A 169 13.08 -3.13 -7.03
N GLY A 170 13.94 -4.13 -7.22
CA GLY A 170 13.57 -5.54 -7.13
C GLY A 170 12.68 -6.03 -8.27
N MET A 171 12.46 -5.21 -9.31
CA MET A 171 11.67 -5.58 -10.48
C MET A 171 12.56 -6.03 -11.64
N PRO A 172 12.07 -6.95 -12.50
CA PRO A 172 12.70 -7.20 -13.79
C PRO A 172 12.71 -5.92 -14.63
N ASN A 173 13.81 -5.69 -15.33
CA ASN A 173 14.28 -4.38 -15.75
C ASN A 173 14.76 -4.36 -17.20
#